data_AF-A0A699VQG6-F1
#
_entry.id   AF-A0A699VQG6-F1
#
_cell.length_a   1.000
_cell.length_b   1.000
_cell.length_c   1.000
_cell.angle_alpha   90.00
_cell.angle_beta   90.00
_cell.angle_gamma   90.00
#
_symmetry.space_group_name_H-M   'P 1'
#
loop_
_entity.id
_entity.type
_entity.pdbx_description
1 polymer ?
#
loop_
_entity_poly.entity_id
_entity_poly.type
_entity_poly.pdbx_seq_one_letter_code
_entity_poly.pdbx_strand_id
1 'polypeptide(L)' 'MCEIFCQSVQKKQEEKRIEEEQATKAQSWKFPICYDDDDDEEGYNSLNDNIISELP' A
#
# COMPACT_ATOMS: atom_id res chain seq x y z
N MET A 1 4.42 -46.06 -7.39
CA MET A 1 5.24 -45.14 -6.56
C MET A 1 5.35 -43.73 -7.15
N CYS A 2 5.35 -43.55 -8.48
CA CYS A 2 5.40 -42.21 -9.11
C CYS A 2 4.11 -41.40 -8.95
N GLU A 3 2.91 -41.97 -9.15
CA GLU A 3 1.64 -41.21 -9.00
C GLU A 3 1.54 -40.49 -7.65
N ILE A 4 1.82 -41.21 -6.56
CA ILE A 4 1.67 -40.70 -5.19
C ILE A 4 2.69 -39.58 -4.94
N PHE A 5 3.90 -39.71 -5.46
CA PHE A 5 4.93 -38.69 -5.33
C PHE A 5 4.59 -37.44 -6.14
N CYS A 6 4.11 -37.59 -7.38
CA CYS A 6 3.66 -36.48 -8.21
C CYS A 6 2.49 -35.72 -7.57
N GLN A 7 1.50 -36.43 -7.02
CA GLN A 7 0.39 -35.83 -6.29
C GLN A 7 0.86 -35.06 -5.05
N SER A 8 1.83 -35.62 -4.32
CA SER A 8 2.40 -34.99 -3.13
C SER A 8 3.12 -33.69 -3.47
N VAL A 9 3.85 -33.66 -4.59
CA VAL A 9 4.55 -32.45 -5.08
C VAL A 9 3.56 -31.38 -5.52
N GLN A 10 2.51 -31.74 -6.26
CA GLN A 10 1.44 -30.81 -6.63
C GLN A 10 0.76 -30.20 -5.41
N LYS A 11 0.40 -31.04 -4.44
CA LYS A 11 -0.29 -30.59 -3.21
C LYS A 11 0.57 -29.64 -2.38
N LYS A 12 1.88 -29.92 -2.27
CA LYS A 12 2.84 -29.03 -1.61
C LYS A 12 3.00 -27.69 -2.33
N GLN A 13 2.93 -27.68 -3.65
CA GLN A 13 3.00 -26.46 -4.45
C GLN A 13 1.74 -25.61 -4.27
N GLU A 14 0.58 -26.24 -4.20
CA GLU A 14 -0.71 -25.58 -3.92
C GLU A 14 -0.73 -25.00 -2.50
N GLU A 15 -0.30 -25.75 -1.48
CA GLU A 15 -0.16 -25.25 -0.10
C GLU A 15 0.77 -24.04 -0.03
N LYS A 16 1.92 -24.07 -0.71
CA LYS A 16 2.85 -22.92 -0.75
C LYS A 16 2.21 -21.66 -1.32
N ARG A 17 1.40 -21.79 -2.39
CA ARG A 17 0.72 -20.63 -3.00
C ARG A 17 -0.34 -20.06 -2.05
N ILE A 18 -1.04 -20.90 -1.31
CA ILE A 18 -2.03 -20.46 -0.31
C ILE A 18 -1.34 -19.78 0.87
N GLU A 19 -0.23 -20.32 1.36
CA GLU A 19 0.56 -19.71 2.44
C GLU A 19 1.14 -18.35 1.99
N GLU A 20 1.64 -18.25 0.76
CA GLU A 20 2.13 -17.00 0.18
C GLU A 20 1.01 -15.98 -0.02
N GLU A 21 -0.18 -16.39 -0.52
CA GLU A 21 -1.36 -15.52 -0.66
C GLU A 21 -1.89 -15.07 0.72
N GLN A 22 -1.87 -15.94 1.72
CA GLN A 22 -2.31 -15.59 3.07
C GLN A 22 -1.30 -14.63 3.74
N ALA A 23 0.01 -14.83 3.53
CA ALA A 23 1.05 -13.93 4.01
C ALA A 23 0.96 -12.56 3.32
N THR A 24 0.70 -12.51 2.02
CA THR A 24 0.46 -11.24 1.29
C THR A 24 -0.84 -10.58 1.69
N LYS A 25 -1.93 -11.33 1.92
CA LYS A 25 -3.19 -10.79 2.46
C LYS A 25 -3.03 -10.27 3.90
N ALA A 26 -2.26 -10.96 4.72
CA ALA A 26 -1.95 -10.51 6.07
C ALA A 26 -1.08 -9.25 6.03
N GLN A 27 -0.09 -9.18 5.12
CA GLN A 27 0.67 -7.96 4.87
C GLN A 27 -0.17 -6.84 4.29
N SER A 28 -1.11 -7.11 3.37
CA SER A 28 -1.98 -6.10 2.76
C SER A 28 -3.00 -5.57 3.77
N TRP A 29 -3.48 -6.40 4.70
CA TRP A 29 -4.25 -5.92 5.86
C TRP A 29 -3.37 -5.05 6.76
N LYS A 30 -2.09 -5.41 6.89
CA LYS A 30 -1.09 -4.68 7.70
C LYS A 30 -0.49 -3.48 7.00
N PHE A 31 -0.83 -3.24 5.73
CA PHE A 31 -0.70 -1.94 5.11
C PHE A 31 -1.92 -1.13 5.54
N PRO A 32 -1.81 -0.24 6.56
CA PRO A 32 -2.58 0.98 6.44
C PRO A 32 -2.22 1.54 5.07
N ILE A 33 -3.22 1.95 4.31
CA ILE A 33 -3.03 2.80 3.14
C ILE A 33 -2.39 4.08 3.70
N CYS A 34 -1.08 4.06 3.90
CA CYS A 34 -0.25 5.19 4.27
C CYS A 34 0.24 5.73 2.94
N TYR A 35 -0.66 6.42 2.24
CA TYR A 35 -0.21 7.59 1.52
C TYR A 35 0.11 8.62 2.60
N ASP A 36 1.32 8.49 3.13
CA ASP A 36 2.00 9.44 4.02
C ASP A 36 2.93 10.32 3.16
N ASP A 37 2.49 10.66 1.94
CA ASP A 37 3.05 11.85 1.30
C ASP A 37 2.34 13.04 1.95
N ASP A 38 2.83 13.36 3.14
CA ASP A 38 2.99 14.73 3.63
C ASP A 38 3.66 15.57 2.51
N ASP A 39 2.92 15.92 1.46
CA ASP A 39 3.25 17.04 0.57
C ASP A 39 2.71 18.35 1.18
N ASP A 40 2.84 18.47 2.51
CA ASP A 40 2.82 19.73 3.23
C ASP A 40 4.27 20.24 3.25
N GLU A 41 4.67 21.05 2.27
CA GLU A 41 5.57 22.17 2.55
C GLU A 41 5.45 23.26 1.46
N GLU A 42 4.85 24.38 1.85
CA GLU A 42 5.26 25.73 1.46
C GLU A 42 4.84 26.22 0.06
N GLY A 43 3.54 26.21 -0.23
CA GLY A 43 2.96 26.97 -1.35
C GLY A 43 1.96 28.03 -0.89
N TYR A 44 2.31 29.31 -1.07
CA TYR A 44 1.45 30.52 -0.96
C TYR A 44 1.48 31.33 0.35
N ASN A 45 2.68 31.66 0.83
CA ASN A 45 2.94 32.99 1.42
C ASN A 45 2.96 34.09 0.33
N SER A 46 1.88 34.33 -0.43
CA SER A 46 1.87 35.44 -1.42
C SER A 46 0.49 35.94 -1.87
N LEU A 47 -0.50 36.01 -0.97
CA LEU A 47 -1.71 36.81 -1.27
C LEU A 47 -2.31 37.49 -0.05
N ASN A 48 -1.48 37.69 0.98
CA ASN A 48 -1.74 38.59 2.10
C ASN A 48 -1.34 40.04 1.81
N ASP A 49 -0.73 40.34 0.65
CA ASP A 49 -0.20 41.69 0.39
C ASP A 49 -1.16 42.65 -0.34
N ASN A 50 -2.30 42.18 -0.85
CA ASN A 50 -3.14 43.00 -1.75
C ASN A 50 -4.56 43.32 -1.24
N ILE A 51 -4.97 42.85 -0.07
CA ILE A 51 -6.33 43.15 0.47
C ILE A 51 -6.30 44.36 1.42
N ILE A 52 -5.12 44.83 1.81
CA ILE A 52 -4.94 46.09 2.55
C ILE A 52 -4.47 47.18 1.58
N SER A 53 -5.29 47.49 0.58
CA SER A 53 -5.19 48.75 -0.15
C SER A 53 -6.51 49.48 0.00
N GLU A 54 -6.57 50.11 1.17
CA GLU A 54 -7.22 51.39 1.45
C GLU A 54 -8.62 51.64 0.85
N LEU A 55 -9.57 51.58 1.77
CA LEU A 55 -10.73 52.47 1.88
C LEU A 55 -10.49 53.85 1.22
N PRO A 56 -11.50 54.38 0.53
CA PRO A 56 -12.50 55.21 1.22
C PRO A 56 -13.89 54.58 1.36
#